data_AF-A0A7S1F2K5-F1
#
_entry.id   AF-A0A7S1F2K5-F1
#
_cell.length_a   1.000
_cell.length_b   1.000
_cell.length_c   1.000
_cell.angle_alpha   90.00
_cell.angle_beta   90.00
_cell.angle_gamma   90.00
#
_symmetry.space_group_name_H-M   'P 1'
#
loop_
_entity.id
_entity.type
_entity.pdbx_description
1 polymer ?
#
loop_
_entity_poly.entity_id
_entity_poly.type
_entity_poly.pdbx_seq_one_letter_code
_entity_poly.pdbx_strand_id
1 'polypeptide(L)'
;MAQAWRFGKTMSPCRQMGPGRLVVGSCCFLLGVAKDTKLSLQLNAMIAASSDGGVYTGGKGVLVRTPDGLSGPSVLPSTFWSNDITAPSQLFPAAGNPWCPHGSTDGYESLSWVDCGDAGSTGPWDHASVGFVIGTKMSGAFLDYDNIQETTWGNGVFYASDSNSVDGRCFFSEAENMYACPGGWIAMDGTFTADNGQQGAGYRPVGNPDIDPSLGGGAGCHFDGNSQQIDQPDAVDGDGQNLVQDYSCQCNYQFKTYPNGWGDWVKNWVSYNKQKSGFEWRTWFGQAKSPAWGADSAACWVNNPRDMINLQNALYAQRQIWNNQLVPTSSWDTGSSAEDRKYWGWNEVPADASFLTDPTNWDTVFVKLPGDICGSGGATDTVDCLSADA
;
A
#
# COMPACT_ATOMS: atom_id res chain seq x y z
N MET A 1 3.82 -11.84 18.18
CA MET A 1 3.61 -12.76 17.04
C MET A 1 2.75 -12.02 16.05
N ALA A 2 3.22 -11.83 14.81
CA ALA A 2 2.39 -11.26 13.75
C ALA A 2 1.19 -12.20 13.52
N GLN A 3 -0.01 -11.64 13.45
CA GLN A 3 -1.22 -12.43 13.19
C GLN A 3 -1.32 -12.76 11.71
N ALA A 4 -1.66 -14.01 11.40
CA ALA A 4 -1.92 -14.45 10.03
C ALA A 4 -3.37 -14.13 9.65
N TRP A 5 -3.56 -13.46 8.52
CA TRP A 5 -4.86 -13.26 7.88
C TRP A 5 -5.47 -14.60 7.48
N ARG A 6 -6.81 -14.70 7.60
CA ARG A 6 -7.58 -15.88 7.22
C ARG A 6 -8.95 -15.52 6.64
N PHE A 7 -9.34 -16.28 5.62
CA PHE A 7 -10.69 -16.39 5.08
C PHE A 7 -11.49 -17.45 5.87
N GLY A 8 -12.69 -17.12 6.40
CA GLY A 8 -13.71 -18.05 6.98
C GLY A 8 -13.68 -18.47 8.49
N LYS A 9 -14.35 -17.73 9.41
CA LYS A 9 -14.74 -18.17 10.78
C LYS A 9 -16.18 -17.76 11.04
N THR A 10 -16.87 -18.65 11.75
CA THR A 10 -18.31 -18.69 12.03
C THR A 10 -18.79 -17.68 13.07
N MET A 11 -19.99 -17.14 12.81
CA MET A 11 -20.94 -16.70 13.84
C MET A 11 -21.63 -17.90 14.51
N SER A 12 -22.02 -17.76 15.78
CA SER A 12 -22.94 -18.68 16.46
C SER A 12 -24.39 -18.49 15.96
N PRO A 13 -25.26 -19.51 16.00
CA PRO A 13 -26.59 -19.41 15.43
C PRO A 13 -27.48 -18.43 16.21
N CYS A 14 -27.89 -17.35 15.57
CA CYS A 14 -28.97 -16.48 16.03
C CYS A 14 -30.25 -17.30 16.23
N ARG A 15 -30.85 -17.23 17.41
CA ARG A 15 -32.25 -17.64 17.63
C ARG A 15 -33.15 -16.82 16.72
N GLN A 16 -34.10 -17.49 16.06
CA GLN A 16 -35.13 -16.85 15.22
C GLN A 16 -35.79 -15.67 15.94
N MET A 17 -35.70 -14.48 15.34
CA MET A 17 -36.64 -13.37 15.54
C MET A 17 -37.08 -12.87 14.16
N GLY A 18 -38.39 -13.03 13.86
CA GLY A 18 -39.19 -12.17 12.97
C GLY A 18 -38.75 -11.95 11.50
N PRO A 19 -39.63 -11.39 10.65
CA PRO A 19 -39.34 -11.20 9.24
C PRO A 19 -38.48 -9.94 9.06
N GLY A 20 -37.27 -10.10 8.56
CA GLY A 20 -36.44 -8.96 8.20
C GLY A 20 -34.97 -9.30 8.02
N ARG A 21 -34.53 -9.19 6.77
CA ARG A 21 -33.15 -8.96 6.32
C ARG A 21 -32.10 -10.04 6.61
N LEU A 22 -31.54 -10.50 5.49
CA LEU A 22 -30.41 -11.40 5.35
C LEU A 22 -29.16 -10.74 5.97
N VAL A 23 -28.50 -11.41 6.91
CA VAL A 23 -27.22 -10.99 7.50
C VAL A 23 -26.25 -12.15 7.41
N VAL A 24 -25.09 -11.90 6.83
CA VAL A 24 -23.91 -12.78 6.84
C VAL A 24 -22.85 -12.04 7.65
N GLY A 25 -22.06 -12.74 8.50
CA GLY A 25 -21.11 -12.18 9.49
C GLY A 25 -19.67 -12.70 9.40
N SER A 26 -18.68 -11.99 10.00
CA SER A 26 -17.25 -12.38 10.01
C SER A 26 -16.37 -11.63 11.04
N CYS A 27 -15.27 -12.23 11.57
CA CYS A 27 -14.14 -11.55 12.26
C CYS A 27 -13.32 -10.68 11.27
N CYS A 28 -12.04 -10.32 11.47
CA CYS A 28 -11.19 -9.91 10.32
C CYS A 28 -11.08 -11.06 9.29
N PHE A 29 -12.18 -11.27 8.60
CA PHE A 29 -12.61 -12.47 7.92
C PHE A 29 -13.46 -11.95 6.79
N LEU A 30 -13.21 -12.50 5.62
CA LEU A 30 -14.18 -12.38 4.56
C LEU A 30 -15.49 -13.05 4.99
N LEU A 31 -16.56 -12.29 4.83
CA LEU A 31 -17.97 -12.70 4.83
C LEU A 31 -18.26 -13.79 3.80
N GLY A 32 -17.72 -14.99 4.01
CA GLY A 32 -18.17 -16.22 3.40
C GLY A 32 -19.20 -16.86 4.31
N VAL A 33 -20.45 -16.96 3.85
CA VAL A 33 -21.45 -17.79 4.53
C VAL A 33 -20.90 -19.22 4.63
N ALA A 34 -20.77 -19.73 5.86
CA ALA A 34 -20.42 -21.11 6.27
C ALA A 34 -18.96 -21.40 6.68
N LYS A 35 -18.83 -22.39 7.58
CA LYS A 35 -17.62 -23.16 7.95
C LYS A 35 -16.66 -23.30 6.76
N ASP A 36 -15.35 -23.14 6.98
CA ASP A 36 -14.25 -23.31 6.00
C ASP A 36 -14.76 -23.83 4.65
N THR A 37 -15.09 -22.90 3.75
CA THR A 37 -15.55 -23.28 2.42
C THR A 37 -14.33 -23.74 1.61
N LYS A 38 -14.56 -24.51 0.55
CA LYS A 38 -13.48 -24.87 -0.37
C LYS A 38 -12.74 -23.62 -0.87
N LEU A 39 -13.47 -22.55 -1.15
CA LEU A 39 -12.90 -21.28 -1.62
C LEU A 39 -12.07 -20.59 -0.53
N SER A 40 -12.57 -20.50 0.70
CA SER A 40 -11.82 -19.87 1.79
C SER A 40 -10.54 -20.65 2.12
N LEU A 41 -10.57 -21.98 2.08
CA LEU A 41 -9.38 -22.82 2.23
C LEU A 41 -8.37 -22.60 1.09
N GLN A 42 -8.83 -22.44 -0.15
CA GLN A 42 -7.97 -22.14 -1.29
C GLN A 42 -7.29 -20.78 -1.16
N LEU A 43 -8.07 -19.73 -0.84
CA LEU A 43 -7.53 -18.38 -0.65
C LEU A 43 -6.57 -18.33 0.56
N ASN A 44 -6.88 -19.03 1.66
CA ASN A 44 -5.98 -19.18 2.80
C ASN A 44 -4.63 -19.81 2.42
N ALA A 45 -4.65 -20.83 1.56
CA ALA A 45 -3.42 -21.45 1.07
C ALA A 45 -2.63 -20.49 0.17
N MET A 46 -3.31 -19.68 -0.64
CA MET A 46 -2.66 -18.67 -1.51
C MET A 46 -1.97 -17.58 -0.70
N ILE A 47 -2.51 -17.18 0.46
CA ILE A 47 -1.86 -16.17 1.33
C ILE A 47 -1.01 -16.78 2.45
N ALA A 48 -0.75 -18.09 2.42
CA ALA A 48 -0.05 -18.76 3.52
C ALA A 48 1.33 -18.13 3.80
N ALA A 49 1.68 -18.01 5.07
CA ALA A 49 2.99 -17.51 5.48
C ALA A 49 4.07 -18.51 5.07
N SER A 50 5.27 -18.00 4.87
CA SER A 50 6.48 -18.80 4.66
C SER A 50 6.78 -19.65 5.90
N SER A 51 7.19 -20.90 5.67
CA SER A 51 7.83 -21.70 6.72
C SER A 51 9.34 -21.44 6.73
N ASP A 52 9.98 -21.75 7.85
CA ASP A 52 11.45 -21.91 7.95
C ASP A 52 12.30 -20.64 7.76
N GLY A 53 11.77 -19.47 8.15
CA GLY A 53 12.54 -18.21 8.17
C GLY A 53 12.78 -17.59 6.79
N GLY A 54 12.24 -18.20 5.73
CA GLY A 54 12.13 -17.56 4.42
C GLY A 54 11.04 -16.49 4.38
N VAL A 55 11.04 -15.71 3.30
CA VAL A 55 9.99 -14.71 2.99
C VAL A 55 9.38 -15.08 1.66
N TYR A 56 8.07 -14.95 1.45
CA TYR A 56 7.40 -15.27 0.20
C TYR A 56 7.72 -16.65 -0.41
N THR A 57 7.82 -17.68 0.44
CA THR A 57 7.98 -19.10 0.06
C THR A 57 6.75 -19.94 0.42
N GLY A 58 5.79 -19.38 1.15
CA GLY A 58 4.51 -20.01 1.46
C GLY A 58 3.55 -19.95 0.27
N GLY A 59 2.49 -19.17 0.40
CA GLY A 59 1.54 -18.92 -0.67
C GLY A 59 2.01 -17.86 -1.67
N LYS A 60 1.49 -17.92 -2.92
CA LYS A 60 1.81 -16.97 -4.00
C LYS A 60 1.11 -15.59 -3.86
N GLY A 61 0.34 -15.41 -2.80
CA GLY A 61 -0.46 -14.22 -2.53
C GLY A 61 -1.67 -14.05 -3.43
N VAL A 62 -2.46 -13.01 -3.13
CA VAL A 62 -3.66 -12.61 -3.87
C VAL A 62 -3.64 -11.09 -4.07
N LEU A 63 -4.33 -10.59 -5.09
CA LEU A 63 -4.66 -9.18 -5.19
C LEU A 63 -5.99 -8.90 -4.52
N VAL A 64 -6.05 -7.80 -3.77
CA VAL A 64 -7.29 -7.25 -3.26
C VAL A 64 -7.42 -5.79 -3.64
N ARG A 65 -8.67 -5.33 -3.79
CA ARG A 65 -8.96 -3.93 -4.10
C ARG A 65 -10.30 -3.54 -3.53
N THR A 66 -10.37 -2.31 -3.00
CA THR A 66 -11.63 -1.67 -2.63
C THR A 66 -12.23 -0.94 -3.82
N PRO A 67 -13.57 -0.86 -3.93
CA PRO A 67 -14.19 -0.04 -4.96
C PRO A 67 -14.01 1.44 -4.59
N ASP A 68 -13.03 2.10 -5.20
CA ASP A 68 -12.68 3.51 -4.95
C ASP A 68 -13.19 4.48 -6.03
N GLY A 69 -13.78 3.95 -7.11
CA GLY A 69 -14.29 4.74 -8.23
C GLY A 69 -13.22 5.29 -9.19
N LEU A 70 -11.94 4.95 -8.99
CA LEU A 70 -10.88 5.33 -9.92
C LEU A 70 -11.11 4.66 -11.28
N SER A 71 -11.05 5.46 -12.35
CA SER A 71 -11.24 5.04 -13.73
C SER A 71 -10.47 5.96 -14.69
N GLY A 72 -10.11 5.46 -15.86
CA GLY A 72 -9.35 6.19 -16.88
C GLY A 72 -7.94 5.65 -17.13
N PRO A 73 -7.08 5.54 -16.09
CA PRO A 73 -5.74 4.97 -16.22
C PRO A 73 -5.71 3.52 -16.74
N SER A 74 -4.58 3.13 -17.35
CA SER A 74 -4.36 1.77 -17.86
C SER A 74 -4.12 0.75 -16.75
N VAL A 75 -3.59 1.21 -15.62
CA VAL A 75 -3.47 0.41 -14.39
C VAL A 75 -4.30 1.02 -13.27
N LEU A 76 -4.76 0.19 -12.33
CA LEU A 76 -5.39 0.65 -11.09
C LEU A 76 -4.62 0.10 -9.89
N PRO A 77 -4.61 0.82 -8.75
CA PRO A 77 -3.88 0.35 -7.58
C PRO A 77 -4.59 -0.86 -6.97
N SER A 78 -3.82 -1.81 -6.48
CA SER A 78 -4.34 -2.94 -5.71
C SER A 78 -3.39 -3.22 -4.56
N THR A 79 -3.87 -3.92 -3.54
CA THR A 79 -2.99 -4.39 -2.48
C THR A 79 -2.71 -5.87 -2.69
N PHE A 80 -1.44 -6.25 -2.61
CA PHE A 80 -1.02 -7.62 -2.60
C PHE A 80 -1.03 -8.17 -1.17
N TRP A 81 -1.75 -9.27 -0.97
CA TRP A 81 -1.88 -9.92 0.33
C TRP A 81 -1.02 -11.19 0.42
N SER A 82 -0.25 -11.25 1.50
CA SER A 82 0.50 -12.42 1.94
C SER A 82 0.62 -12.37 3.47
N ASN A 83 0.56 -13.52 4.14
CA ASN A 83 0.78 -13.61 5.58
C ASN A 83 2.24 -13.42 6.00
N ASP A 84 3.14 -13.17 5.04
CA ASP A 84 4.48 -12.67 5.35
C ASP A 84 4.51 -11.16 5.61
N ILE A 85 3.42 -10.42 5.29
CA ILE A 85 3.29 -8.99 5.59
C ILE A 85 2.79 -8.82 7.02
N THR A 86 3.52 -8.05 7.81
CA THR A 86 3.26 -7.82 9.24
C THR A 86 2.58 -6.49 9.53
N ALA A 87 2.57 -5.56 8.58
CA ALA A 87 1.91 -4.27 8.72
C ALA A 87 0.39 -4.46 8.97
N PRO A 88 -0.23 -3.69 9.87
CA PRO A 88 -1.67 -3.76 10.12
C PRO A 88 -2.44 -3.05 9.00
N SER A 89 -3.78 -3.18 8.98
CA SER A 89 -4.65 -2.42 8.05
C SER A 89 -4.20 -2.47 6.58
N GLN A 90 -4.01 -3.69 6.06
CA GLN A 90 -3.50 -3.95 4.70
C GLN A 90 -4.52 -3.71 3.58
N LEU A 91 -5.51 -2.83 3.77
CA LEU A 91 -6.50 -2.54 2.74
C LEU A 91 -6.75 -1.04 2.73
N PHE A 92 -6.58 -0.42 1.56
CA PHE A 92 -6.97 0.97 1.36
C PHE A 92 -8.46 1.14 1.67
N PRO A 93 -8.87 2.11 2.49
CA PRO A 93 -10.25 2.21 2.93
C PRO A 93 -11.20 2.56 1.78
N ALA A 94 -12.34 1.88 1.72
CA ALA A 94 -13.38 2.16 0.72
C ALA A 94 -14.15 3.47 1.00
N ALA A 95 -14.12 3.94 2.24
CA ALA A 95 -14.79 5.15 2.71
C ALA A 95 -13.98 5.79 3.84
N GLY A 96 -14.15 7.10 4.01
CA GLY A 96 -13.38 7.88 4.96
C GLY A 96 -12.04 8.34 4.40
N ASN A 97 -11.38 9.23 5.14
CA ASN A 97 -10.13 9.84 4.73
C ASN A 97 -8.97 9.25 5.56
N PRO A 98 -8.04 8.49 4.96
CA PRO A 98 -6.91 7.90 5.70
C PRO A 98 -5.92 8.95 6.25
N TRP A 99 -5.96 10.19 5.77
CA TRP A 99 -5.23 11.27 6.45
C TRP A 99 -5.87 11.59 7.79
N CYS A 100 -7.20 11.56 7.88
CA CYS A 100 -7.96 11.95 9.08
C CYS A 100 -7.43 13.25 9.72
N PRO A 101 -7.37 14.38 8.97
CA PRO A 101 -7.04 15.69 9.51
C PRO A 101 -7.99 16.07 10.65
N HIS A 102 -7.42 16.77 11.64
CA HIS A 102 -8.01 16.98 12.96
C HIS A 102 -7.98 18.45 13.41
N GLY A 103 -7.83 19.39 12.49
CA GLY A 103 -7.90 20.82 12.79
C GLY A 103 -6.60 21.42 13.37
N SER A 104 -5.49 20.67 13.36
CA SER A 104 -4.21 21.09 13.93
C SER A 104 -3.10 21.09 12.88
N THR A 105 -1.98 20.42 13.10
CA THR A 105 -0.84 20.33 12.18
C THR A 105 -0.41 18.89 11.98
N ASP A 106 0.18 18.60 10.82
CA ASP A 106 0.89 17.34 10.56
C ASP A 106 2.34 17.35 11.03
N GLY A 107 2.76 18.45 11.70
CA GLY A 107 4.13 18.72 12.12
C GLY A 107 4.83 19.78 11.27
N TYR A 108 4.30 20.08 10.08
CA TYR A 108 4.93 20.97 9.09
C TYR A 108 3.92 21.95 8.49
N GLU A 109 2.74 21.46 8.12
CA GLU A 109 1.64 22.25 7.57
C GLU A 109 0.45 22.31 8.53
N SER A 110 -0.35 23.36 8.35
CA SER A 110 -1.62 23.50 9.06
C SER A 110 -2.69 22.66 8.38
N LEU A 111 -3.24 21.71 9.11
CA LEU A 111 -4.44 20.97 8.77
C LEU A 111 -5.64 21.63 9.43
N SER A 112 -5.96 22.87 9.03
CA SER A 112 -7.03 23.68 9.65
C SER A 112 -8.46 23.16 9.40
N TRP A 113 -8.59 21.95 8.89
CA TRP A 113 -9.84 21.30 8.53
C TRP A 113 -9.94 19.94 9.24
N VAL A 114 -11.15 19.42 9.36
CA VAL A 114 -11.43 18.13 10.00
C VAL A 114 -12.18 17.26 9.00
N ASP A 115 -11.65 16.08 8.73
CA ASP A 115 -12.25 15.11 7.83
C ASP A 115 -11.63 13.73 8.06
N CYS A 116 -12.27 12.91 8.87
CA CYS A 116 -11.87 11.51 9.06
C CYS A 116 -12.83 10.54 8.39
N GLY A 117 -13.89 11.04 7.74
CA GLY A 117 -15.13 10.31 7.51
C GLY A 117 -16.25 10.71 8.49
N ASP A 118 -17.29 9.87 8.58
CA ASP A 118 -18.58 10.12 9.25
C ASP A 118 -18.43 10.86 10.60
N ALA A 119 -18.85 12.13 10.62
CA ALA A 119 -18.92 13.00 11.79
C ALA A 119 -17.59 13.35 12.51
N GLY A 120 -16.42 13.10 11.89
CA GLY A 120 -15.14 13.67 12.34
C GLY A 120 -14.55 13.09 13.64
N SER A 121 -15.03 11.93 14.10
CA SER A 121 -14.56 11.29 15.35
C SER A 121 -14.00 9.88 15.19
N THR A 122 -14.36 9.14 14.12
CA THR A 122 -13.81 7.81 13.81
C THR A 122 -13.16 7.82 12.43
N GLY A 123 -11.95 7.28 12.34
CA GLY A 123 -11.21 7.17 11.09
C GLY A 123 -11.51 5.85 10.36
N PRO A 124 -11.09 5.72 9.09
CA PRO A 124 -11.34 4.51 8.27
C PRO A 124 -10.85 3.20 8.89
N TRP A 125 -9.94 3.25 9.86
CA TRP A 125 -9.41 2.06 10.54
C TRP A 125 -10.39 1.42 11.52
N ASP A 126 -11.42 2.15 11.96
CA ASP A 126 -12.44 1.66 12.89
C ASP A 126 -13.72 1.20 12.18
N HIS A 127 -13.74 1.24 10.84
CA HIS A 127 -14.87 0.81 10.02
C HIS A 127 -14.63 -0.51 9.30
N ALA A 128 -15.72 -1.24 9.07
CA ALA A 128 -15.69 -2.35 8.13
C ALA A 128 -15.49 -1.84 6.69
N SER A 129 -14.67 -2.53 5.91
CA SER A 129 -14.39 -2.19 4.51
C SER A 129 -14.78 -3.33 3.58
N VAL A 130 -15.40 -3.00 2.43
CA VAL A 130 -15.73 -3.96 1.39
C VAL A 130 -14.66 -3.94 0.31
N GLY A 131 -14.26 -5.11 -0.17
CA GLY A 131 -13.34 -5.24 -1.30
C GLY A 131 -13.61 -6.53 -2.07
N PHE A 132 -12.88 -6.74 -3.16
CA PHE A 132 -12.88 -8.00 -3.90
C PHE A 132 -11.47 -8.60 -3.94
N VAL A 133 -11.39 -9.92 -4.05
CA VAL A 133 -10.14 -10.66 -4.09
C VAL A 133 -10.01 -11.42 -5.41
N ILE A 134 -8.79 -11.43 -5.93
CA ILE A 134 -8.36 -12.19 -7.10
C ILE A 134 -7.16 -13.04 -6.68
N GLY A 135 -7.33 -14.35 -6.67
CA GLY A 135 -6.31 -15.34 -6.36
C GLY A 135 -6.21 -16.43 -7.43
N THR A 136 -7.32 -16.97 -7.93
CA THR A 136 -7.30 -18.07 -8.92
C THR A 136 -6.89 -17.63 -10.32
N LYS A 137 -6.96 -16.33 -10.63
CA LYS A 137 -6.64 -15.78 -11.96
C LYS A 137 -5.40 -14.88 -11.99
N MET A 138 -4.52 -14.99 -11.00
CA MET A 138 -3.34 -14.12 -10.85
C MET A 138 -2.37 -14.16 -12.05
N SER A 139 -2.39 -15.21 -12.88
CA SER A 139 -1.65 -15.26 -14.14
C SER A 139 -2.09 -14.22 -15.18
N GLY A 140 -3.29 -13.63 -15.02
CA GLY A 140 -3.73 -12.48 -15.82
C GLY A 140 -3.23 -11.13 -15.31
N ALA A 141 -2.80 -11.06 -14.04
CA ALA A 141 -2.22 -9.84 -13.46
C ALA A 141 -0.70 -9.78 -13.61
N PHE A 142 -0.03 -10.94 -13.58
CA PHE A 142 1.42 -11.01 -13.54
C PHE A 142 1.97 -11.93 -14.64
N LEU A 143 2.90 -11.37 -15.42
CA LEU A 143 3.70 -12.14 -16.35
C LEU A 143 4.52 -13.19 -15.59
N ASP A 144 4.53 -14.42 -16.11
CA ASP A 144 5.26 -15.55 -15.53
C ASP A 144 4.89 -15.81 -14.05
N TYR A 145 3.59 -15.72 -13.74
CA TYR A 145 3.07 -15.95 -12.38
C TYR A 145 3.43 -17.33 -11.80
N ASP A 146 3.67 -18.33 -12.65
CA ASP A 146 4.05 -19.65 -12.19
C ASP A 146 5.39 -19.64 -11.43
N ASN A 147 6.28 -18.71 -11.77
CA ASN A 147 7.59 -18.53 -11.15
C ASN A 147 7.66 -17.29 -10.23
N ILE A 148 6.54 -16.66 -9.86
CA ILE A 148 6.52 -15.38 -9.11
C ILE A 148 7.27 -15.43 -7.76
N GLN A 149 7.37 -16.60 -7.14
CA GLN A 149 8.08 -16.78 -5.86
C GLN A 149 9.60 -16.94 -6.03
N GLU A 150 10.10 -17.09 -7.24
CA GLU A 150 11.54 -17.18 -7.50
C GLU A 150 12.25 -15.90 -7.09
N THR A 151 13.44 -16.04 -6.51
CA THR A 151 14.22 -14.89 -6.00
C THR A 151 14.70 -13.95 -7.12
N THR A 152 14.70 -14.44 -8.36
CA THR A 152 15.08 -13.70 -9.58
C THR A 152 13.89 -13.21 -10.39
N TRP A 153 12.66 -13.52 -9.98
CA TRP A 153 11.48 -13.01 -10.68
C TRP A 153 11.45 -11.48 -10.54
N GLY A 154 11.17 -10.76 -11.64
CA GLY A 154 11.33 -9.31 -11.67
C GLY A 154 10.38 -8.62 -12.63
N ASN A 155 9.22 -9.22 -12.94
CA ASN A 155 8.37 -8.78 -14.05
C ASN A 155 7.35 -7.69 -13.69
N GLY A 156 7.21 -7.33 -12.41
CA GLY A 156 6.18 -6.41 -11.95
C GLY A 156 6.72 -5.10 -11.38
N VAL A 157 5.79 -4.30 -10.88
CA VAL A 157 6.03 -3.04 -10.18
C VAL A 157 5.27 -3.13 -8.86
N PHE A 158 5.97 -2.92 -7.75
CA PHE A 158 5.41 -3.06 -6.41
C PHE A 158 5.93 -1.94 -5.53
N TYR A 159 5.05 -1.31 -4.77
CA TYR A 159 5.41 -0.34 -3.74
C TYR A 159 5.13 -0.92 -2.37
N ALA A 160 6.02 -0.69 -1.41
CA ALA A 160 5.90 -1.21 -0.05
C ALA A 160 4.88 -0.46 0.82
N SER A 161 4.34 0.64 0.33
CA SER A 161 3.33 1.48 0.98
C SER A 161 2.43 2.10 -0.08
N ASP A 162 1.47 2.92 0.37
CA ASP A 162 0.81 3.90 -0.48
C ASP A 162 1.84 4.70 -1.27
N SER A 163 1.54 5.01 -2.53
CA SER A 163 2.58 5.53 -3.42
C SER A 163 2.08 6.41 -4.56
N ASN A 164 0.76 6.65 -4.65
CA ASN A 164 0.13 7.31 -5.79
C ASN A 164 0.62 6.75 -7.15
N SER A 165 0.83 5.44 -7.24
CA SER A 165 1.42 4.78 -8.41
C SER A 165 0.65 5.03 -9.69
N VAL A 166 -0.64 5.32 -9.60
CA VAL A 166 -1.51 5.50 -10.77
C VAL A 166 -1.72 6.96 -11.16
N ASP A 167 -1.69 7.89 -10.21
CA ASP A 167 -2.12 9.28 -10.43
C ASP A 167 -1.08 10.34 -10.03
N GLY A 168 -0.01 9.96 -9.32
CA GLY A 168 1.02 10.88 -8.81
C GLY A 168 2.44 10.49 -9.18
N ARG A 169 2.65 9.80 -10.31
CA ARG A 169 4.01 9.40 -10.75
C ARG A 169 4.36 9.78 -12.18
N CYS A 170 5.59 10.25 -12.36
CA CYS A 170 6.20 10.48 -13.66
C CYS A 170 6.95 9.25 -14.14
N PHE A 171 6.72 8.86 -15.40
CA PHE A 171 7.48 7.82 -16.08
C PHE A 171 8.73 8.41 -16.75
N PHE A 172 9.90 7.80 -16.59
CA PHE A 172 11.11 8.25 -17.28
C PHE A 172 11.15 7.71 -18.72
N SER A 173 11.15 8.60 -19.71
CA SER A 173 11.33 8.25 -21.12
C SER A 173 12.79 8.37 -21.51
N GLU A 174 13.46 7.24 -21.72
CA GLU A 174 14.84 7.22 -22.23
C GLU A 174 14.97 7.89 -23.61
N ALA A 175 13.96 7.70 -24.47
CA ALA A 175 13.96 8.21 -25.84
C ALA A 175 13.96 9.75 -25.88
N GLU A 176 13.19 10.37 -24.98
CA GLU A 176 13.09 11.82 -24.86
C GLU A 176 14.11 12.40 -23.86
N ASN A 177 14.71 11.54 -23.03
CA ASN A 177 15.54 11.91 -21.88
C ASN A 177 14.81 12.93 -20.96
N MET A 178 13.55 12.63 -20.68
CA MET A 178 12.64 13.46 -19.90
C MET A 178 11.64 12.59 -19.13
N TYR A 179 11.03 13.16 -18.11
CA TYR A 179 9.97 12.55 -17.34
C TYR A 179 8.59 12.91 -17.92
N ALA A 180 7.83 11.91 -18.34
CA ALA A 180 6.43 12.04 -18.70
C ALA A 180 5.58 12.03 -17.42
N CYS A 181 5.05 13.19 -17.04
CA CYS A 181 4.26 13.40 -15.83
C CYS A 181 2.79 13.68 -16.19
N PRO A 182 1.85 13.54 -15.24
CA PRO A 182 0.50 14.06 -15.43
C PRO A 182 0.54 15.56 -15.82
N GLY A 183 0.01 15.88 -17.01
CA GLY A 183 -0.11 17.23 -17.53
C GLY A 183 1.14 17.83 -18.20
N GLY A 184 2.26 17.12 -18.27
CA GLY A 184 3.42 17.62 -19.01
C GLY A 184 4.71 16.81 -18.87
N TRP A 185 5.79 17.40 -19.37
CA TRP A 185 7.13 16.84 -19.30
C TRP A 185 8.00 17.57 -18.29
N ILE A 186 8.85 16.85 -17.57
CA ILE A 186 9.94 17.44 -16.78
C ILE A 186 11.27 17.09 -17.44
N ALA A 187 12.03 18.12 -17.83
CA ALA A 187 13.40 17.97 -18.31
C ALA A 187 14.35 17.57 -17.18
N MET A 188 15.54 17.06 -17.51
CA MET A 188 16.54 16.65 -16.51
C MET A 188 17.05 17.79 -15.62
N ASP A 189 16.85 19.05 -16.01
CA ASP A 189 17.15 20.23 -15.19
C ASP A 189 15.99 20.63 -14.26
N GLY A 190 14.88 19.89 -14.27
CA GLY A 190 13.67 20.14 -13.48
C GLY A 190 12.64 21.04 -14.17
N THR A 191 12.89 21.51 -15.40
CA THR A 191 11.95 22.39 -16.10
C THR A 191 10.69 21.65 -16.53
N PHE A 192 9.54 22.10 -16.06
CA PHE A 192 8.24 21.60 -16.51
C PHE A 192 7.77 22.27 -17.80
N THR A 193 7.37 21.46 -18.78
CA THR A 193 6.73 21.90 -20.03
C THR A 193 5.35 21.27 -20.11
N ALA A 194 4.31 22.11 -20.06
CA ALA A 194 2.93 21.65 -20.11
C ALA A 194 2.63 20.91 -21.43
N ASP A 195 2.05 19.72 -21.31
CA ASP A 195 1.57 18.89 -22.41
C ASP A 195 0.45 18.00 -21.87
N ASN A 196 -0.80 18.36 -22.20
CA ASN A 196 -1.98 17.62 -21.75
C ASN A 196 -2.07 16.20 -22.34
N GLY A 197 -1.21 15.85 -23.31
CA GLY A 197 -1.06 14.49 -23.80
C GLY A 197 -0.30 13.57 -22.83
N GLN A 198 0.45 14.13 -21.89
CA GLN A 198 1.15 13.35 -20.87
C GLN A 198 0.26 13.07 -19.67
N GLN A 199 0.19 11.80 -19.29
CA GLN A 199 -0.71 11.32 -18.24
C GLN A 199 0.03 10.61 -17.09
N GLY A 200 1.36 10.52 -17.16
CA GLY A 200 2.17 9.87 -16.14
C GLY A 200 2.22 8.35 -16.25
N ALA A 201 2.78 7.72 -15.22
CA ALA A 201 3.06 6.29 -15.19
C ALA A 201 1.79 5.41 -15.17
N GLY A 202 0.67 5.88 -14.62
CA GLY A 202 -0.58 5.10 -14.54
C GLY A 202 -1.24 4.78 -15.89
N TYR A 203 -0.84 5.45 -16.96
CA TYR A 203 -1.36 5.23 -18.32
C TYR A 203 -0.45 4.37 -19.19
N ARG A 204 0.57 3.77 -18.56
CA ARG A 204 1.47 2.82 -19.19
C ARG A 204 0.92 1.40 -18.98
N PRO A 205 1.16 0.47 -19.91
CA PRO A 205 0.87 -0.95 -19.71
C PRO A 205 1.58 -1.50 -18.47
N VAL A 206 0.90 -2.39 -17.74
CA VAL A 206 1.43 -3.04 -16.53
C VAL A 206 2.73 -3.82 -16.84
N GLY A 207 3.69 -3.75 -15.92
CA GLY A 207 4.91 -4.57 -15.95
C GLY A 207 6.20 -3.76 -15.81
N ASN A 208 7.32 -4.46 -15.68
CA ASN A 208 8.62 -3.85 -15.42
C ASN A 208 9.20 -3.14 -16.67
N PRO A 209 9.45 -1.81 -16.62
CA PRO A 209 10.01 -1.06 -17.74
C PRO A 209 11.47 -1.40 -18.07
N ASP A 210 12.23 -1.99 -17.13
CA ASP A 210 13.62 -2.43 -17.37
C ASP A 210 13.70 -3.65 -18.29
N ILE A 211 12.60 -4.43 -18.35
CA ILE A 211 12.49 -5.61 -19.22
C ILE A 211 11.98 -5.20 -20.60
N ASP A 212 10.98 -4.33 -20.62
CA ASP A 212 10.39 -3.79 -21.85
C ASP A 212 10.04 -2.31 -21.62
N PRO A 213 10.76 -1.37 -22.25
CA PRO A 213 10.52 0.06 -22.12
C PRO A 213 9.16 0.55 -22.60
N SER A 214 8.29 -0.31 -23.13
CA SER A 214 6.88 0.00 -23.40
C SER A 214 5.95 -0.23 -22.21
N LEU A 215 6.42 -0.91 -21.16
CA LEU A 215 5.70 -1.15 -19.91
C LEU A 215 5.95 -0.01 -18.92
N GLY A 216 5.79 -0.28 -17.61
CA GLY A 216 5.99 0.68 -16.53
C GLY A 216 4.71 1.27 -15.96
N GLY A 217 3.57 0.58 -16.12
CA GLY A 217 2.31 0.90 -15.45
C GLY A 217 2.55 1.13 -13.96
N GLY A 218 2.51 2.40 -13.56
CA GLY A 218 2.78 2.91 -12.22
C GLY A 218 4.23 2.93 -11.74
N ALA A 219 5.22 2.55 -12.56
CA ALA A 219 6.64 2.72 -12.23
C ALA A 219 7.09 4.16 -12.51
N GLY A 220 7.63 4.84 -11.50
CA GLY A 220 8.09 6.21 -11.69
C GLY A 220 8.44 6.95 -10.41
N CYS A 221 8.85 8.21 -10.58
CA CYS A 221 9.15 9.12 -9.50
C CYS A 221 7.88 9.83 -9.02
N HIS A 222 7.74 10.03 -7.70
CA HIS A 222 6.61 10.78 -7.13
C HIS A 222 6.58 12.22 -7.66
N PHE A 223 5.38 12.72 -7.96
CA PHE A 223 5.12 14.00 -8.62
C PHE A 223 4.05 14.79 -7.89
N ASP A 224 4.42 15.99 -7.43
CA ASP A 224 3.46 16.95 -6.89
C ASP A 224 2.83 17.76 -8.04
N GLY A 225 1.58 17.45 -8.36
CA GLY A 225 0.85 18.10 -9.46
C GLY A 225 0.56 19.59 -9.22
N ASN A 226 0.62 20.07 -7.98
CA ASN A 226 0.38 21.48 -7.65
C ASN A 226 1.57 22.37 -8.04
N SER A 227 2.79 21.94 -7.70
CA SER A 227 4.04 22.62 -8.05
C SER A 227 4.59 22.19 -9.41
N GLN A 228 4.07 21.11 -9.98
CA GLN A 228 4.50 20.51 -11.24
C GLN A 228 5.97 20.05 -11.19
N GLN A 229 6.36 19.43 -10.08
CA GLN A 229 7.75 19.00 -9.82
C GLN A 229 7.81 17.57 -9.28
N ILE A 230 8.93 16.89 -9.52
CA ILE A 230 9.27 15.65 -8.82
C ILE A 230 9.76 16.02 -7.42
N ASP A 231 9.05 15.54 -6.41
CA ASP A 231 9.25 15.88 -4.99
C ASP A 231 9.66 14.68 -4.14
N GLN A 232 9.92 13.53 -4.79
CA GLN A 232 10.51 12.37 -4.13
C GLN A 232 11.87 12.74 -3.51
N PRO A 233 12.05 12.64 -2.18
CA PRO A 233 13.29 13.03 -1.52
C PRO A 233 14.47 12.13 -1.92
N ASP A 234 15.66 12.70 -1.86
CA ASP A 234 16.90 11.92 -1.87
C ASP A 234 17.32 11.59 -0.44
N ALA A 235 18.19 10.59 -0.28
CA ALA A 235 18.93 10.33 0.94
C ALA A 235 20.28 9.69 0.58
N VAL A 236 21.24 10.50 0.13
CA VAL A 236 22.56 9.99 -0.30
C VAL A 236 23.47 9.84 0.93
N ASP A 237 23.86 8.60 1.25
CA ASP A 237 24.79 8.32 2.34
C ASP A 237 26.27 8.59 1.97
N GLY A 238 27.16 8.32 2.92
CA GLY A 238 28.62 8.48 2.73
C GLY A 238 29.23 7.54 1.68
N ASP A 239 28.55 6.44 1.34
CA ASP A 239 28.94 5.48 0.32
C ASP A 239 28.28 5.77 -1.04
N GLY A 240 27.56 6.90 -1.14
CA GLY A 240 26.87 7.35 -2.35
C GLY A 240 25.56 6.62 -2.63
N GLN A 241 25.02 5.86 -1.67
CA GLN A 241 23.75 5.14 -1.83
C GLN A 241 22.58 6.08 -1.60
N ASN A 242 21.72 6.23 -2.61
CA ASN A 242 20.46 6.95 -2.52
C ASN A 242 19.27 5.97 -2.35
N LEU A 243 18.09 6.45 -1.94
CA LEU A 243 16.86 5.65 -1.83
C LEU A 243 16.48 4.95 -3.15
N VAL A 244 16.75 5.64 -4.26
CA VAL A 244 16.54 5.15 -5.62
C VAL A 244 17.88 4.94 -6.33
N GLN A 245 17.94 4.01 -7.29
CA GLN A 245 19.18 3.71 -8.03
C GLN A 245 19.24 4.27 -9.44
N ASP A 246 18.10 4.68 -10.02
CA ASP A 246 18.00 5.07 -11.42
C ASP A 246 16.96 6.18 -11.65
N TYR A 247 16.87 6.62 -12.90
CA TYR A 247 15.92 7.64 -13.31
C TYR A 247 14.47 7.19 -13.23
N SER A 248 14.18 5.89 -13.23
CA SER A 248 12.83 5.36 -13.06
C SER A 248 12.37 5.37 -11.60
N CYS A 249 13.20 5.87 -10.67
CA CYS A 249 12.95 5.84 -9.23
C CYS A 249 12.70 4.43 -8.68
N GLN A 250 13.36 3.42 -9.27
CA GLN A 250 13.42 2.09 -8.69
C GLN A 250 14.19 2.14 -7.38
N CYS A 251 13.74 1.39 -6.38
CA CYS A 251 14.46 1.27 -5.12
C CYS A 251 15.89 0.78 -5.34
N ASN A 252 16.83 1.37 -4.62
CA ASN A 252 18.21 0.95 -4.70
C ASN A 252 18.42 -0.44 -4.10
N TYR A 253 18.68 -1.43 -4.96
CA TYR A 253 18.83 -2.83 -4.57
C TYR A 253 20.10 -3.11 -3.75
N GLN A 254 21.02 -2.16 -3.60
CA GLN A 254 22.11 -2.28 -2.62
C GLN A 254 21.54 -2.50 -1.20
N PHE A 255 20.42 -1.85 -0.86
CA PHE A 255 19.75 -2.03 0.43
C PHE A 255 19.06 -3.39 0.58
N LYS A 256 18.90 -4.20 -0.47
CA LYS A 256 18.43 -5.59 -0.32
C LYS A 256 19.34 -6.41 0.58
N THR A 257 20.63 -6.05 0.67
CA THR A 257 21.64 -6.84 1.38
C THR A 257 22.50 -6.07 2.39
N TYR A 258 22.40 -4.74 2.49
CA TYR A 258 23.47 -3.93 3.12
C TYR A 258 23.03 -3.04 4.29
N PRO A 259 23.67 -3.17 5.47
CA PRO A 259 24.14 -4.39 6.16
C PRO A 259 23.05 -5.29 6.79
N ASN A 260 21.79 -4.88 6.81
CA ASN A 260 20.65 -5.52 7.48
C ASN A 260 19.44 -5.73 6.54
N GLY A 261 19.67 -5.70 5.23
CA GLY A 261 18.62 -5.76 4.22
C GLY A 261 17.78 -4.47 4.18
N TRP A 262 16.55 -4.58 3.65
CA TRP A 262 15.66 -3.43 3.40
C TRP A 262 15.40 -2.54 4.62
N GLY A 263 15.71 -3.01 5.84
CA GLY A 263 15.75 -2.18 7.03
C GLY A 263 16.67 -0.96 6.91
N ASP A 264 17.78 -1.07 6.19
CA ASP A 264 18.72 0.02 6.03
C ASP A 264 18.28 1.05 4.99
N TRP A 265 17.37 0.71 4.08
CA TRP A 265 16.69 1.71 3.25
C TRP A 265 15.96 2.74 4.14
N VAL A 266 15.23 2.27 5.15
CA VAL A 266 14.50 3.13 6.09
C VAL A 266 15.46 3.97 6.94
N LYS A 267 16.54 3.37 7.43
CA LYS A 267 17.55 4.11 8.20
C LYS A 267 18.27 5.15 7.36
N ASN A 268 18.54 4.82 6.10
CA ASN A 268 19.14 5.72 5.14
C ASN A 268 18.25 6.93 4.90
N TRP A 269 16.94 6.69 4.67
CA TRP A 269 15.95 7.75 4.58
C TRP A 269 15.99 8.64 5.81
N VAL A 270 15.86 8.08 7.02
CA VAL A 270 15.85 8.88 8.26
C VAL A 270 17.16 9.67 8.46
N SER A 271 18.31 9.10 8.11
CA SER A 271 19.62 9.68 8.44
C SER A 271 20.11 10.70 7.43
N TYR A 272 19.75 10.55 6.16
CA TYR A 272 20.31 11.33 5.06
C TYR A 272 19.25 12.06 4.22
N ASN A 273 17.97 12.05 4.64
CA ASN A 273 16.88 12.71 3.93
C ASN A 273 17.24 14.13 3.49
N LYS A 274 17.02 14.39 2.22
CA LYS A 274 17.19 15.68 1.58
C LYS A 274 16.03 15.90 0.62
N GLN A 275 15.23 16.90 0.95
CA GLN A 275 14.13 17.32 0.08
C GLN A 275 14.66 17.91 -1.22
N LYS A 276 13.86 17.78 -2.28
CA LYS A 276 14.09 18.45 -3.56
C LYS A 276 13.90 19.96 -3.41
N SER A 277 14.48 20.71 -4.35
CA SER A 277 14.31 22.17 -4.41
C SER A 277 12.83 22.53 -4.48
N GLY A 278 12.36 23.46 -3.67
CA GLY A 278 10.94 23.84 -3.55
C GLY A 278 10.17 23.11 -2.44
N PHE A 279 10.73 22.04 -1.88
CA PHE A 279 10.10 21.22 -0.84
C PHE A 279 10.88 21.22 0.48
N GLU A 280 11.86 22.11 0.64
CA GLU A 280 12.72 22.18 1.83
C GLU A 280 11.97 22.49 3.12
N TRP A 281 10.73 22.98 3.02
CA TRP A 281 9.83 23.16 4.15
C TRP A 281 9.47 21.82 4.84
N ARG A 282 9.55 20.69 4.13
CA ARG A 282 9.44 19.33 4.67
C ARG A 282 10.72 18.95 5.41
N THR A 283 11.03 19.63 6.52
CA THR A 283 12.27 19.47 7.32
C THR A 283 12.32 18.16 8.13
N TRP A 284 11.85 17.06 7.52
CA TRP A 284 11.86 15.71 8.04
C TRP A 284 13.26 15.31 8.51
N PHE A 285 13.29 14.75 9.71
CA PHE A 285 14.46 14.26 10.45
C PHE A 285 15.51 15.31 10.85
N GLY A 286 15.38 16.56 10.38
CA GLY A 286 16.15 17.70 10.89
C GLY A 286 15.53 18.36 12.13
N GLN A 287 14.20 18.37 12.22
CA GLN A 287 13.45 18.97 13.34
C GLN A 287 12.46 18.01 14.00
N ALA A 288 11.77 17.20 13.20
CA ALA A 288 10.80 16.21 13.66
C ALA A 288 10.78 15.02 12.67
N LYS A 289 10.03 13.97 13.02
CA LYS A 289 9.78 12.81 12.15
C LYS A 289 8.80 13.20 11.03
N SER A 290 8.77 12.42 9.96
CA SER A 290 7.84 12.62 8.85
C SER A 290 6.41 12.21 9.22
N PRO A 291 5.35 12.84 8.67
CA PRO A 291 3.98 12.31 8.73
C PRO A 291 3.86 11.00 7.92
N ALA A 292 2.73 10.27 8.06
CA ALA A 292 2.53 8.99 7.38
C ALA A 292 2.65 9.11 5.84
N TRP A 293 2.09 10.17 5.28
CA TRP A 293 2.15 10.47 3.84
C TRP A 293 3.57 10.75 3.33
N GLY A 294 4.55 11.05 4.19
CA GLY A 294 5.91 11.21 3.71
C GLY A 294 6.54 9.89 3.22
N ALA A 295 6.01 8.74 3.65
CA ALA A 295 6.40 7.45 3.09
C ALA A 295 5.93 7.28 1.64
N ASP A 296 4.77 7.85 1.29
CA ASP A 296 4.25 7.89 -0.08
C ASP A 296 5.17 8.72 -0.99
N SER A 297 5.51 9.95 -0.58
CA SER A 297 6.46 10.77 -1.34
C SER A 297 7.84 10.12 -1.47
N ALA A 298 8.33 9.42 -0.44
CA ALA A 298 9.62 8.72 -0.47
C ALA A 298 9.58 7.36 -1.19
N ALA A 299 8.39 6.82 -1.48
CA ALA A 299 8.24 5.47 -1.98
C ALA A 299 8.91 5.30 -3.35
N CYS A 300 9.74 4.28 -3.44
CA CYS A 300 10.32 3.75 -4.66
C CYS A 300 9.67 2.39 -4.97
N TRP A 301 9.73 1.95 -6.23
CA TRP A 301 9.21 0.65 -6.61
C TRP A 301 10.30 -0.43 -6.58
N VAL A 302 9.88 -1.64 -6.26
CA VAL A 302 10.65 -2.88 -6.44
C VAL A 302 9.95 -3.74 -7.49
N ASN A 303 10.67 -4.73 -8.04
CA ASN A 303 10.21 -5.55 -9.15
C ASN A 303 9.82 -6.98 -8.73
N ASN A 304 9.97 -7.31 -7.45
CA ASN A 304 9.68 -8.62 -6.87
C ASN A 304 8.80 -8.48 -5.60
N PRO A 305 7.74 -9.28 -5.42
CA PRO A 305 6.89 -9.22 -4.22
C PRO A 305 7.66 -9.48 -2.93
N ARG A 306 8.70 -10.33 -2.95
CA ARG A 306 9.57 -10.61 -1.81
C ARG A 306 10.26 -9.35 -1.30
N ASP A 307 10.75 -8.52 -2.20
CA ASP A 307 11.42 -7.26 -1.86
C ASP A 307 10.41 -6.24 -1.33
N MET A 308 9.20 -6.20 -1.91
CA MET A 308 8.10 -5.38 -1.41
C MET A 308 7.71 -5.77 0.02
N ILE A 309 7.51 -7.07 0.28
CA ILE A 309 7.16 -7.58 1.61
C ILE A 309 8.24 -7.22 2.62
N ASN A 310 9.51 -7.39 2.28
CA ASN A 310 10.62 -7.07 3.18
C ASN A 310 10.70 -5.56 3.47
N LEU A 311 10.58 -4.71 2.46
CA LEU A 311 10.59 -3.26 2.63
C LEU A 311 9.36 -2.76 3.43
N GLN A 312 8.18 -3.32 3.17
CA GLN A 312 6.96 -3.00 3.90
C GLN A 312 7.07 -3.39 5.38
N ASN A 313 7.60 -4.57 5.65
CA ASN A 313 7.89 -5.02 7.02
C ASN A 313 8.95 -4.15 7.69
N ALA A 314 9.98 -3.72 6.96
CA ALA A 314 11.01 -2.82 7.47
C ALA A 314 10.43 -1.45 7.85
N LEU A 315 9.58 -0.88 6.99
CA LEU A 315 8.87 0.39 7.25
C LEU A 315 8.03 0.29 8.52
N TYR A 316 7.23 -0.77 8.67
CA TYR A 316 6.39 -0.96 9.85
C TYR A 316 7.21 -1.24 11.11
N ALA A 317 8.23 -2.10 11.06
CA ALA A 317 9.08 -2.41 12.20
C ALA A 317 9.85 -1.17 12.71
N GLN A 318 10.15 -0.23 11.81
CA GLN A 318 10.87 1.00 12.10
C GLN A 318 9.95 2.24 12.14
N ARG A 319 8.62 2.07 12.16
CA ARG A 319 7.66 3.18 12.17
C ARG A 319 7.93 4.23 13.25
N GLN A 320 8.41 3.79 14.40
CA GLN A 320 8.74 4.66 15.52
C GLN A 320 9.91 5.61 15.26
N ILE A 321 10.81 5.33 14.31
CA ILE A 321 11.94 6.23 14.03
C ILE A 321 11.62 7.23 12.92
N TRP A 322 10.67 6.93 12.03
CA TRP A 322 10.39 7.78 10.87
C TRP A 322 9.04 8.51 10.92
N ASN A 323 8.04 8.00 11.65
CA ASN A 323 6.69 8.56 11.66
C ASN A 323 6.43 9.41 12.91
N ASN A 324 5.83 10.59 12.73
CA ASN A 324 5.51 11.53 13.82
C ASN A 324 4.16 11.27 14.51
N GLN A 325 3.33 10.37 13.98
CA GLN A 325 2.03 9.96 14.50
C GLN A 325 1.00 11.10 14.60
N LEU A 326 1.17 12.18 13.83
CA LEU A 326 0.23 13.30 13.81
C LEU A 326 -0.91 13.10 12.81
N VAL A 327 -0.64 12.42 11.68
CA VAL A 327 -1.61 12.23 10.59
C VAL A 327 -1.53 10.79 10.08
N PRO A 328 -2.55 9.96 10.36
CA PRO A 328 -3.55 10.19 11.39
C PRO A 328 -2.94 10.30 12.78
N THR A 329 -3.64 10.97 13.69
CA THR A 329 -3.21 11.01 15.09
C THR A 329 -3.23 9.60 15.69
N SER A 330 -2.07 9.15 16.14
CA SER A 330 -1.88 7.83 16.75
C SER A 330 -0.98 7.88 17.98
N SER A 331 -1.02 6.83 18.80
CA SER A 331 -0.15 6.67 19.97
C SER A 331 0.32 5.23 20.13
N TRP A 332 1.26 4.82 19.28
CA TRP A 332 1.78 3.45 19.22
C TRP A 332 2.55 3.03 20.48
N ASP A 333 3.06 3.98 21.26
CA ASP A 333 3.72 3.71 22.55
C ASP A 333 2.78 3.13 23.61
N THR A 334 1.47 3.29 23.43
CA THR A 334 0.46 2.67 24.30
C THR A 334 0.42 1.14 24.16
N GLY A 335 0.94 0.60 23.05
CA GLY A 335 0.78 -0.81 22.69
C GLY A 335 -0.67 -1.22 22.37
N SER A 336 -1.58 -0.24 22.26
CA SER A 336 -2.97 -0.48 21.89
C SER A 336 -3.09 -0.83 20.42
N SER A 337 -3.79 -1.92 20.11
CA SER A 337 -4.11 -2.28 18.74
C SER A 337 -4.99 -1.25 18.03
N ALA A 338 -5.82 -0.51 18.77
CA ALA A 338 -6.62 0.59 18.23
C ALA A 338 -5.76 1.74 17.70
N GLU A 339 -4.59 1.97 18.31
CA GLU A 339 -3.63 2.96 17.83
C GLU A 339 -2.75 2.38 16.72
N ASP A 340 -2.33 1.12 16.84
CA ASP A 340 -1.48 0.46 15.85
C ASP A 340 -2.18 0.27 14.50
N ARG A 341 -3.48 -0.04 14.48
CA ARG A 341 -4.25 -0.22 13.25
C ARG A 341 -4.40 1.06 12.41
N LYS A 342 -4.08 2.24 12.96
CA LYS A 342 -4.06 3.51 12.22
C LYS A 342 -2.86 3.64 11.28
N TYR A 343 -1.86 2.76 11.41
CA TYR A 343 -0.74 2.70 10.47
C TYR A 343 -1.24 2.35 9.06
N TRP A 344 -0.77 3.07 8.06
CA TRP A 344 -1.08 2.82 6.64
C TRP A 344 -0.28 1.62 6.15
N GLY A 345 -0.80 0.43 6.39
CA GLY A 345 -0.12 -0.82 6.06
C GLY A 345 -0.61 -1.51 4.80
N TRP A 346 -1.37 -0.84 3.93
CA TRP A 346 -1.54 -1.33 2.56
C TRP A 346 -0.28 -1.05 1.75
N ASN A 347 0.09 -2.03 0.91
CA ASN A 347 1.02 -1.81 -0.19
C ASN A 347 0.23 -1.43 -1.44
N GLU A 348 0.95 -0.95 -2.45
CA GLU A 348 0.35 -0.54 -3.71
C GLU A 348 1.00 -1.25 -4.89
N VAL A 349 0.19 -2.00 -5.61
CA VAL A 349 0.59 -2.81 -6.77
C VAL A 349 -0.29 -2.40 -7.94
N PRO A 350 0.22 -1.62 -8.90
CA PRO A 350 -0.51 -1.31 -10.11
C PRO A 350 -0.74 -2.60 -10.92
N ALA A 351 -2.01 -2.89 -11.20
CA ALA A 351 -2.40 -3.99 -12.09
C ALA A 351 -3.32 -3.49 -13.20
N ASP A 352 -3.39 -4.23 -14.30
CA ASP A 352 -4.18 -3.85 -15.46
C ASP A 352 -5.63 -3.49 -15.08
N ALA A 353 -6.09 -2.32 -15.51
CA ALA A 353 -7.39 -1.79 -15.13
C ALA A 353 -8.53 -2.67 -15.64
N SER A 354 -8.41 -3.22 -16.86
CA SER A 354 -9.44 -4.08 -17.43
C SER A 354 -9.51 -5.44 -16.72
N PHE A 355 -8.36 -5.96 -16.27
CA PHE A 355 -8.28 -7.17 -15.48
C PHE A 355 -8.93 -6.98 -14.09
N LEU A 356 -8.59 -5.88 -13.41
CA LEU A 356 -9.10 -5.58 -12.06
C LEU A 356 -10.59 -5.26 -12.04
N THR A 357 -11.11 -4.59 -13.07
CA THR A 357 -12.51 -4.17 -13.13
C THR A 357 -13.46 -5.21 -13.72
N ASP A 358 -12.94 -6.30 -14.30
CA ASP A 358 -13.77 -7.41 -14.78
C ASP A 358 -14.17 -8.33 -13.62
N PRO A 359 -15.47 -8.34 -13.21
CA PRO A 359 -15.93 -9.14 -12.08
C PRO A 359 -15.86 -10.64 -12.35
N THR A 360 -15.69 -11.08 -13.61
CA THR A 360 -15.46 -12.50 -13.91
C THR A 360 -14.10 -12.97 -13.41
N ASN A 361 -13.16 -12.05 -13.13
CA ASN A 361 -11.85 -12.35 -12.55
C ASN A 361 -11.86 -12.43 -11.02
N TRP A 362 -12.93 -11.97 -10.37
CA TRP A 362 -13.02 -11.94 -8.92
C TRP A 362 -13.41 -13.31 -8.38
N ASP A 363 -12.67 -13.80 -7.39
CA ASP A 363 -13.02 -15.04 -6.69
C ASP A 363 -14.17 -14.83 -5.72
N THR A 364 -14.14 -13.71 -4.99
CA THR A 364 -15.20 -13.33 -4.05
C THR A 364 -15.12 -11.85 -3.65
N VAL A 365 -16.16 -11.39 -2.96
CA VAL A 365 -16.22 -10.09 -2.28
C VAL A 365 -16.02 -10.34 -0.78
N PHE A 366 -15.25 -9.48 -0.11
CA PHE A 366 -15.09 -9.48 1.33
C PHE A 366 -16.05 -8.53 2.04
N VAL A 367 -16.08 -8.69 3.38
CA VAL A 367 -15.84 -7.54 4.26
C VAL A 367 -14.55 -7.75 5.06
N LYS A 368 -13.73 -6.71 5.25
CA LYS A 368 -12.59 -6.65 6.18
C LYS A 368 -13.03 -5.87 7.41
N LEU A 369 -12.82 -6.43 8.60
CA LEU A 369 -13.06 -5.70 9.85
C LEU A 369 -11.84 -4.88 10.28
N PRO A 370 -12.00 -3.88 11.17
CA PRO A 370 -10.90 -3.31 11.94
C PRO A 370 -10.11 -4.41 12.66
N GLY A 371 -8.77 -4.33 12.58
CA GLY A 371 -7.92 -5.32 13.24
C GLY A 371 -8.02 -5.21 14.75
N ASP A 372 -8.25 -6.33 15.45
CA ASP A 372 -8.38 -6.39 16.90
C ASP A 372 -9.55 -5.55 17.45
N ILE A 373 -10.68 -5.58 16.76
CA ILE A 373 -11.90 -4.89 17.20
C ILE A 373 -12.52 -5.51 18.45
N CYS A 374 -12.42 -6.83 18.64
CA CYS A 374 -12.91 -7.48 19.86
C CYS A 374 -11.88 -7.50 21.00
N GLY A 375 -10.66 -7.00 20.77
CA GLY A 375 -9.53 -7.25 21.64
C GLY A 375 -8.99 -8.68 21.53
N SER A 376 -7.99 -8.99 22.38
CA SER A 376 -7.23 -10.25 22.36
C SER A 376 -6.32 -10.43 21.13
N GLY A 377 -5.86 -9.31 20.59
CA GLY A 377 -4.91 -9.24 19.50
C GLY A 377 -5.53 -9.40 18.10
N GLY A 378 -6.81 -9.77 17.96
CA GLY A 378 -7.53 -9.94 16.68
C GLY A 378 -8.02 -11.36 16.39
N ALA A 379 -7.61 -12.35 17.19
CA ALA A 379 -7.93 -13.76 16.94
C ALA A 379 -9.43 -14.11 17.12
N THR A 380 -10.15 -13.26 17.84
CA THR A 380 -11.55 -13.40 18.24
C THR A 380 -12.41 -12.26 17.73
N ASP A 381 -11.95 -11.50 16.74
CA ASP A 381 -12.78 -10.46 16.12
C ASP A 381 -14.15 -11.06 15.73
N THR A 382 -15.20 -10.27 15.58
CA THR A 382 -16.46 -10.67 14.96
C THR A 382 -17.18 -9.38 14.58
N VAL A 383 -18.17 -9.48 13.70
CA VAL A 383 -19.10 -8.37 13.43
C VAL A 383 -19.82 -7.89 14.70
N ASP A 384 -19.94 -8.72 15.74
CA ASP A 384 -20.62 -8.35 16.99
C ASP A 384 -19.84 -7.30 17.81
N CYS A 385 -18.55 -7.10 17.52
CA CYS A 385 -17.72 -6.08 18.17
C CYS A 385 -17.68 -4.75 17.42
N LEU A 386 -18.25 -4.68 16.21
CA LEU A 386 -18.48 -3.40 15.54
C LEU A 386 -19.47 -2.59 16.37
N SER A 387 -19.18 -1.32 16.62
CA SER A 387 -20.17 -0.42 17.21
C SER A 387 -21.33 -0.24 16.22
N ALA A 388 -22.50 0.17 16.72
CA ALA A 388 -23.68 0.37 15.87
C ALA A 388 -23.49 1.44 14.77
N ASP A 389 -22.45 2.26 14.91
CA ASP A 389 -22.08 3.37 14.02
C ASP A 389 -20.79 3.08 13.22
N ALA A 390 -20.23 1.86 13.29
CA ALA A 390 -18.96 1.46 12.66
C ALA A 390 -19.10 0.61 11.39
#